data_AF-D3TPF6-F1
#
_entry.id   AF-D3TPF6-F1
#
_cell.length_a   1.000
_cell.length_b   1.000
_cell.length_c   1.000
_cell.angle_alpha   90.00
_cell.angle_beta   90.00
_cell.angle_gamma   90.00
#
_symmetry.space_group_name_H-M   'P 1'
#
loop_
_entity.id
_entity.type
_entity.pdbx_description
1 polymer ?
#
loop_
_entity_poly.entity_id
_entity_poly.type
_entity_poly.pdbx_seq_one_letter_code
_entity_poly.pdbx_strand_id
1 'polypeptide(L)'
;MSDPSVLNNNSTAGTSVPMISPQEMALHSLCKHLLKSRLFRGFYEQRRYVEQVQTYRDIVSLQRTEKDLEKLLRDVSQKLQMFYLSQNQRMWIGVTNSGAIGVSQYPGQTLDIYIWVELDELAFGQYWFTIKTVKFRENEVMLKLKTVRPVEFEIAEKHPLSTRNLSQSVPLIDNSTVTTESQDPSMESSDPPQVSKPVEWKDFQLLFRQWGFSIRGSIYEFLAQDITKKNIKNLLRFLILLSVSLLSAVLMTLKFIGIFTIRFMFELSRLTHVLTPTVLKIIDVFNKIIGGFYILLAMIWKDAVVNRGRPQPRNELRYLRYNRPMYKSVTYNIGGEGRRNADDHDNWH
;
A
#
# COMPACT_ATOMS: atom_id res chain seq x y z
N MET A 1 74.40 7.71 -8.03
CA MET A 1 73.97 7.52 -9.45
C MET A 1 73.45 6.08 -9.56
N SER A 2 72.25 5.80 -10.05
CA SER A 2 71.19 6.68 -10.56
C SER A 2 69.88 5.88 -10.68
N ASP A 3 68.77 6.47 -10.27
CA ASP A 3 67.38 6.04 -10.56
C ASP A 3 66.86 6.76 -11.83
N PRO A 4 65.66 6.45 -12.38
CA PRO A 4 64.90 5.17 -12.35
C PRO A 4 64.33 4.80 -13.76
N SER A 5 63.66 3.65 -13.90
CA SER A 5 62.64 3.48 -14.96
C SER A 5 61.54 2.47 -14.63
N VAL A 6 60.48 3.01 -14.00
CA VAL A 6 59.05 2.68 -14.15
C VAL A 6 58.71 1.64 -15.23
N LEU A 7 57.99 0.58 -14.84
CA LEU A 7 56.93 0.02 -15.68
C LEU A 7 55.68 -0.27 -14.84
N ASN A 8 54.63 0.46 -15.19
CA ASN A 8 53.34 0.52 -14.52
C ASN A 8 52.43 -0.58 -15.06
N ASN A 9 51.75 -1.35 -14.20
CA ASN A 9 50.75 -2.34 -14.64
C ASN A 9 49.58 -2.46 -13.63
N ASN A 10 48.62 -1.56 -13.81
CA ASN A 10 47.17 -1.77 -13.65
C ASN A 10 46.73 -2.74 -12.54
N SER A 11 46.63 -2.23 -11.32
CA SER A 11 45.78 -2.85 -10.29
C SER A 11 44.31 -2.76 -10.71
N THR A 12 43.76 -3.85 -11.23
CA THR A 12 42.32 -4.00 -11.40
C THR A 12 41.66 -3.79 -10.04
N ALA A 13 40.78 -2.79 -9.93
CA ALA A 13 40.01 -2.53 -8.72
C ALA A 13 38.99 -3.66 -8.47
N GLY A 14 39.47 -4.75 -7.88
CA GLY A 14 38.61 -5.75 -7.27
C GLY A 14 37.89 -5.08 -6.11
N THR A 15 36.57 -4.92 -6.24
CA THR A 15 35.71 -4.48 -5.15
C THR A 15 35.95 -5.38 -3.94
N SER A 16 36.71 -4.91 -2.96
CA SER A 16 36.94 -5.60 -1.72
C SER A 16 35.61 -5.65 -0.98
N VAL A 17 34.87 -6.76 -1.15
CA VAL A 17 33.69 -7.06 -0.35
C VAL A 17 34.13 -6.93 1.11
N PRO A 18 33.52 -6.04 1.91
CA PRO A 18 33.88 -5.90 3.31
C PRO A 18 33.80 -7.27 3.96
N MET A 19 34.90 -7.75 4.55
CA MET A 19 34.94 -9.01 5.27
C MET A 19 34.21 -8.85 6.60
N ILE A 20 32.88 -8.81 6.53
CA ILE A 20 31.98 -8.78 7.67
C ILE A 20 32.26 -10.03 8.51
N SER A 21 32.53 -9.83 9.80
CA SER A 21 32.85 -10.97 10.68
C SER A 21 31.65 -11.93 10.79
N PRO A 22 31.86 -13.25 10.98
CA PRO A 22 30.76 -14.19 11.17
C PRO A 22 29.84 -13.81 12.35
N GLN A 23 30.42 -13.24 13.41
CA GLN A 23 29.69 -12.73 14.57
C GLN A 23 28.81 -11.51 14.21
N GLU A 24 29.31 -10.60 13.38
CA GLU A 24 28.54 -9.47 12.88
C GLU A 24 27.39 -9.91 11.97
N MET A 25 27.62 -10.87 11.06
CA MET A 25 26.55 -11.45 10.23
C MET A 25 25.45 -12.10 11.08
N ALA A 26 25.81 -12.80 12.16
CA ALA A 26 24.86 -13.36 13.11
C ALA A 26 24.08 -12.28 13.89
N LEU A 27 24.74 -11.19 14.30
CA LEU A 27 24.07 -10.05 14.94
C LEU A 27 23.10 -9.35 13.97
N HIS A 28 23.52 -9.12 12.73
CA HIS A 28 22.68 -8.52 11.68
C HIS A 28 21.42 -9.36 11.40
N SER A 29 21.56 -10.68 11.32
CA SER A 29 20.43 -11.58 11.06
C SER A 29 19.48 -11.66 12.26
N LEU A 30 20.00 -11.71 13.49
CA LEU A 30 19.22 -11.65 14.73
C LEU A 30 18.40 -10.35 14.81
N CYS A 31 19.02 -9.18 14.63
CA CYS A 31 18.33 -7.89 14.67
C CYS A 31 17.25 -7.78 13.59
N LYS A 32 17.52 -8.28 12.37
CA LYS A 32 16.53 -8.36 11.29
C LYS A 32 15.37 -9.28 11.68
N HIS A 33 15.64 -10.45 12.25
CA HIS A 33 14.60 -11.41 12.66
C HIS A 33 13.70 -10.86 13.79
N LEU A 34 14.30 -10.25 14.83
CA LEU A 34 13.56 -9.74 15.99
C LEU A 34 12.62 -8.57 15.67
N LEU A 35 13.00 -7.71 14.72
CA LEU A 35 12.28 -6.46 14.43
C LEU A 35 11.40 -6.51 13.17
N LYS A 36 11.69 -7.39 12.19
CA LYS A 36 10.94 -7.49 10.94
C LYS A 36 9.46 -7.83 11.17
N SER A 37 8.60 -7.27 10.31
CA SER A 37 7.15 -7.46 10.30
C SER A 37 6.39 -6.97 11.53
N ARG A 38 7.03 -6.33 12.50
CA ARG A 38 6.32 -5.68 13.62
C ARG A 38 5.53 -4.47 13.11
N LEU A 39 4.23 -4.48 13.42
CA LEU A 39 3.29 -3.37 13.24
C LEU A 39 3.25 -2.56 14.53
N PHE A 40 3.29 -1.23 14.45
CA PHE A 40 3.18 -0.33 15.59
C PHE A 40 2.53 1.00 15.21
N ARG A 41 2.00 1.72 16.20
CA ARG A 41 1.50 3.09 16.03
C ARG A 41 2.52 4.12 16.52
N GLY A 42 2.80 5.11 15.68
CA GLY A 42 3.77 6.17 15.96
C GLY A 42 3.36 7.50 15.35
N PHE A 43 4.04 8.57 15.75
CA PHE A 43 3.86 9.91 15.18
C PHE A 43 5.10 10.26 14.36
N TYR A 44 4.89 10.81 13.16
CA TYR A 44 5.95 11.46 12.41
C TYR A 44 6.07 12.90 12.88
N GLU A 45 7.18 13.20 13.55
CA GLU A 45 7.45 14.47 14.25
C GLU A 45 8.01 15.52 13.29
N GLN A 46 9.16 15.25 12.67
CA GLN A 46 9.91 16.20 11.86
C GLN A 46 11.00 15.50 11.05
N ARG A 47 11.53 16.21 10.05
CA ARG A 47 12.76 15.85 9.34
C ARG A 47 13.91 16.71 9.86
N ARG A 48 15.01 16.09 10.32
CA ARG A 48 16.17 16.79 10.90
C ARG A 48 17.46 16.34 10.20
N TYR A 49 18.40 17.25 10.03
CA TYR A 49 19.74 16.92 9.53
C TYR A 49 20.54 16.19 10.60
N VAL A 50 21.24 15.11 10.23
CA VAL A 50 22.09 14.33 11.14
C VAL A 50 23.53 14.46 10.67
N GLU A 51 24.34 15.16 11.46
CA GLU A 51 25.73 15.49 11.12
C GLU A 51 26.62 14.25 10.99
N GLN A 52 26.40 13.21 11.81
CA GLN A 52 27.21 11.98 11.80
C GLN A 52 27.11 11.22 10.46
N VAL A 53 25.97 11.32 9.77
CA VAL A 53 25.75 10.70 8.45
C VAL A 53 25.71 11.72 7.30
N GLN A 54 25.83 13.03 7.60
CA GLN A 54 25.81 14.15 6.67
C GLN A 54 24.53 14.25 5.80
N THR A 55 23.36 13.88 6.35
CA THR A 55 22.10 13.84 5.57
C THR A 55 20.85 13.94 6.45
N TYR A 56 19.70 14.24 5.84
CA TYR A 56 18.42 14.36 6.53
C TYR A 56 17.81 13.00 6.87
N ARG A 57 17.21 12.91 8.05
CA ARG A 57 16.49 11.74 8.56
C ARG A 57 15.14 12.18 9.12
N ASP A 58 14.15 11.31 8.93
CA ASP A 58 12.78 11.50 9.41
C ASP A 58 12.68 10.91 10.83
N ILE A 59 12.07 11.65 11.76
CA ILE A 59 11.95 11.25 13.16
C ILE A 59 10.53 10.73 13.41
N VAL A 60 10.44 9.47 13.85
CA VAL A 60 9.20 8.82 14.28
C VAL A 60 9.26 8.52 15.78
N SER A 61 8.31 9.03 16.55
CA SER A 61 8.12 8.68 17.97
C SER A 61 7.13 7.52 18.11
N LEU A 62 7.34 6.64 19.10
CA LEU A 62 6.37 5.59 19.43
C LEU A 62 5.23 6.16 20.26
N GLN A 63 4.01 5.64 20.09
CA GLN A 63 2.90 6.00 20.98
C GLN A 63 3.04 5.29 22.35
N ARG A 64 2.53 5.92 23.42
CA ARG A 64 2.50 5.44 24.83
C ARG A 64 2.06 4.00 25.08
N THR A 65 1.37 3.34 24.14
CA THR A 65 0.92 1.95 24.23
C THR A 65 1.97 0.93 23.77
N GLU A 66 2.95 1.35 22.96
CA GLU A 66 3.93 0.46 22.29
C GLU A 66 5.14 0.10 23.18
N LYS A 67 4.91 -0.14 24.47
CA LYS A 67 5.98 -0.34 25.47
C LYS A 67 6.85 -1.58 25.20
N ASP A 68 6.26 -2.65 24.67
CA ASP A 68 7.00 -3.87 24.35
C ASP A 68 7.97 -3.65 23.18
N LEU A 69 7.57 -2.86 22.18
CA LEU A 69 8.44 -2.47 21.08
C LEU A 69 9.50 -1.48 21.54
N GLU A 70 9.16 -0.51 22.39
CA GLU A 70 10.15 0.38 23.01
C GLU A 70 11.24 -0.42 23.72
N LYS A 71 10.87 -1.36 24.61
CA LYS A 71 11.83 -2.19 25.33
C LYS A 71 12.73 -2.97 24.37
N LEU A 72 12.15 -3.62 23.35
CA LEU A 72 12.90 -4.37 22.35
C LEU A 72 13.85 -3.47 21.54
N LEU A 73 13.44 -2.25 21.18
CA LEU A 73 14.29 -1.29 20.48
C LEU A 73 15.43 -0.77 21.36
N ARG A 74 15.19 -0.55 22.66
CA ARG A 74 16.24 -0.22 23.65
C ARG A 74 17.25 -1.35 23.75
N ASP A 75 16.79 -2.59 23.96
CA ASP A 75 17.64 -3.78 24.08
C ASP A 75 18.49 -4.02 22.81
N VAL A 76 17.90 -3.86 21.62
CA VAL A 76 18.62 -4.01 20.34
C VAL A 76 19.60 -2.86 20.11
N SER A 77 19.19 -1.60 20.36
CA SER A 77 20.07 -0.43 20.19
C SER A 77 21.28 -0.51 21.11
N GLN A 78 21.10 -0.87 22.39
CA GLN A 78 22.20 -1.03 23.34
C GLN A 78 23.16 -2.16 22.93
N LYS A 79 22.65 -3.30 22.45
CA LYS A 79 23.51 -4.40 21.97
C LYS A 79 24.31 -4.02 20.74
N LEU A 80 23.70 -3.31 19.78
CA LEU A 80 24.38 -2.77 18.61
C LEU A 80 25.45 -1.75 19.02
N GLN A 81 25.12 -0.83 19.93
CA GLN A 81 26.05 0.18 20.42
C GLN A 81 27.26 -0.46 21.09
N MET A 82 27.05 -1.41 22.01
CA MET A 82 28.14 -2.16 22.66
C MET A 82 29.03 -2.91 21.67
N PHE A 83 28.44 -3.52 20.64
CA PHE A 83 29.20 -4.23 19.61
C PHE A 83 30.10 -3.26 18.81
N TYR A 84 29.51 -2.22 18.23
CA TYR A 84 30.24 -1.29 17.37
C TYR A 84 31.18 -0.35 18.13
N LEU A 85 30.99 -0.11 19.43
CA LEU A 85 31.94 0.67 20.23
C LEU A 85 33.37 0.07 20.20
N SER A 86 33.47 -1.25 20.00
CA SER A 86 34.74 -1.98 19.84
C SER A 86 35.25 -2.08 18.40
N GLN A 87 34.38 -1.99 17.39
CA GLN A 87 34.71 -2.28 15.98
C GLN A 87 34.70 -1.02 15.09
N ASN A 88 33.69 -0.16 15.22
CA ASN A 88 33.51 1.05 14.43
C ASN A 88 32.86 2.15 15.29
N GLN A 89 33.68 3.01 15.88
CA GLN A 89 33.23 4.15 16.70
C GLN A 89 32.43 5.21 15.92
N ARG A 90 32.44 5.18 14.57
CA ARG A 90 31.66 6.08 13.71
C ARG A 90 30.29 5.50 13.33
N MET A 91 29.96 4.27 13.76
CA MET A 91 28.68 3.65 13.46
C MET A 91 27.54 4.40 14.16
N TRP A 92 26.72 5.09 13.37
CA TRP A 92 25.52 5.77 13.87
C TRP A 92 24.32 4.81 13.94
N ILE A 93 23.58 4.83 15.04
CA ILE A 93 22.42 3.97 15.26
C ILE A 93 21.16 4.85 15.28
N GLY A 94 20.25 4.61 14.34
CA GLY A 94 19.00 5.35 14.16
C GLY A 94 17.91 5.08 15.21
N VAL A 95 18.30 4.85 16.46
CA VAL A 95 17.38 4.70 17.61
C VAL A 95 18.00 5.41 18.80
N THR A 96 17.31 6.44 19.31
CA THR A 96 17.83 7.35 20.35
C THR A 96 16.79 7.66 21.41
N ASN A 97 17.24 7.99 22.61
CA ASN A 97 16.38 8.36 23.73
C ASN A 97 16.00 9.84 23.69
N SER A 98 14.83 10.16 24.25
CA SER A 98 14.22 11.50 24.25
C SER A 98 15.14 12.65 24.69
N GLY A 99 15.94 12.40 25.74
CA GLY A 99 16.86 13.38 26.33
C GLY A 99 17.95 13.94 25.39
N ALA A 100 18.12 13.40 24.18
CA ALA A 100 19.09 13.89 23.19
C ALA A 100 18.50 14.85 22.13
N ILE A 101 17.17 14.94 21.98
CA ILE A 101 16.53 15.50 20.76
C ILE A 101 15.58 16.67 21.05
N GLY A 102 15.13 16.80 22.30
CA GLY A 102 14.14 17.77 22.74
C GLY A 102 12.80 17.10 23.08
N VAL A 103 11.87 17.89 23.63
CA VAL A 103 10.51 17.45 23.94
C VAL A 103 9.77 17.09 22.65
N SER A 104 8.97 16.01 22.66
CA SER A 104 8.14 15.64 21.49
C SER A 104 7.07 16.69 21.22
N GLN A 105 6.61 16.78 19.97
CA GLN A 105 5.49 17.65 19.60
C GLN A 105 4.15 17.17 20.20
N TYR A 106 4.11 15.92 20.69
CA TYR A 106 2.93 15.27 21.25
C TYR A 106 3.14 14.84 22.72
N PRO A 107 3.36 15.79 23.65
CA PRO A 107 3.71 15.49 25.04
C PRO A 107 2.64 14.65 25.74
N GLY A 108 3.09 13.60 26.45
CA GLY A 108 2.22 12.65 27.15
C GLY A 108 1.50 11.62 26.28
N GLN A 109 1.63 11.70 24.95
CA GLN A 109 1.08 10.71 24.01
C GLN A 109 2.15 9.77 23.44
N THR A 110 3.41 10.19 23.46
CA THR A 110 4.59 9.46 22.95
C THR A 110 5.39 8.81 24.06
N LEU A 111 6.20 7.79 23.70
CA LEU A 111 7.25 7.22 24.54
C LEU A 111 8.57 7.98 24.32
N ASP A 112 9.50 7.87 25.28
CA ASP A 112 10.78 8.59 25.26
C ASP A 112 11.85 7.93 24.38
N ILE A 113 11.45 7.56 23.16
CA ILE A 113 12.27 6.89 22.15
C ILE A 113 11.92 7.41 20.75
N TYR A 114 12.95 7.79 20.01
CA TYR A 114 12.87 8.27 18.63
C TYR A 114 13.54 7.28 17.70
N ILE A 115 12.82 6.85 16.67
CA ILE A 115 13.36 6.09 15.54
C ILE A 115 13.69 7.08 14.42
N TRP A 116 14.94 7.05 13.96
CA TRP A 116 15.40 7.82 12.81
C TRP A 116 15.37 6.95 11.56
N VAL A 117 14.64 7.42 10.56
CA VAL A 117 14.29 6.63 9.38
C VAL A 117 14.40 7.46 8.10
N GLU A 118 14.05 6.82 6.98
CA GLU A 118 13.91 7.40 5.65
C GLU A 118 12.50 7.03 5.19
N LEU A 119 11.61 8.03 5.09
CA LEU A 119 10.22 7.89 4.69
C LEU A 119 9.98 8.53 3.31
N ASP A 120 9.05 7.92 2.56
CA ASP A 120 8.51 8.51 1.34
C ASP A 120 7.56 9.67 1.75
N GLU A 121 7.66 10.83 1.09
CA GLU A 121 7.08 12.15 1.48
C GLU A 121 5.74 12.07 2.25
N LEU A 122 5.82 12.10 3.58
CA LEU A 122 4.68 11.94 4.49
C LEU A 122 4.31 13.27 5.15
N ALA A 123 3.02 13.51 5.36
CA ALA A 123 2.55 14.63 6.17
C ALA A 123 2.77 14.36 7.67
N PHE A 124 2.91 15.40 8.48
CA PHE A 124 3.01 15.28 9.94
C PHE A 124 1.72 14.70 10.53
N GLY A 125 1.84 13.83 11.54
CA GLY A 125 0.70 13.20 12.21
C GLY A 125 0.95 11.76 12.65
N GLN A 126 -0.13 11.07 13.02
CA GLN A 126 -0.09 9.71 13.54
C GLN A 126 -0.34 8.68 12.43
N TYR A 127 0.45 7.60 12.43
CA TYR A 127 0.38 6.56 11.41
C TYR A 127 0.58 5.17 12.02
N TRP A 128 0.05 4.16 11.32
CA TRP A 128 0.45 2.77 11.49
C TRP A 128 1.69 2.49 10.62
N PHE A 129 2.75 1.99 11.24
CA PHE A 129 4.01 1.64 10.59
C PHE A 129 4.31 0.14 10.72
N THR A 130 4.89 -0.46 9.69
CA THR A 130 5.46 -1.82 9.75
C THR A 130 6.97 -1.77 9.51
N ILE A 131 7.76 -2.41 10.35
CA ILE A 131 9.21 -2.55 10.15
C ILE A 131 9.45 -3.56 9.01
N LYS A 132 9.91 -3.10 7.83
CA LYS A 132 10.26 -3.97 6.69
C LYS A 132 11.53 -4.78 6.98
N THR A 133 12.56 -4.11 7.49
CA THR A 133 13.88 -4.70 7.82
C THR A 133 14.75 -3.69 8.58
N VAL A 134 15.88 -4.15 9.12
CA VAL A 134 16.99 -3.31 9.56
C VAL A 134 17.99 -3.20 8.40
N LYS A 135 18.30 -1.97 7.96
CA LYS A 135 19.41 -1.71 7.04
C LYS A 135 20.69 -1.55 7.87
N PHE A 136 21.75 -2.19 7.42
CA PHE A 136 23.11 -1.97 7.87
C PHE A 136 23.88 -1.41 6.67
N ARG A 137 24.52 -0.25 6.86
CA ARG A 137 25.51 0.33 5.93
C ARG A 137 26.83 0.48 6.69
N GLU A 138 27.87 0.92 6.00
CA GLU A 138 29.22 1.09 6.55
C GLU A 138 29.27 1.95 7.82
N ASN A 139 28.50 3.05 7.87
CA ASN A 139 28.48 4.00 8.99
C ASN A 139 27.07 4.24 9.58
N GLU A 140 26.04 3.48 9.17
CA GLU A 140 24.72 3.60 9.78
C GLU A 140 23.94 2.28 9.93
N VAL A 141 23.23 2.15 11.05
CA VAL A 141 22.17 1.15 11.26
C VAL A 141 20.84 1.87 11.40
N MET A 142 19.88 1.59 10.52
CA MET A 142 18.55 2.23 10.53
C MET A 142 17.41 1.25 10.26
N LEU A 143 16.20 1.56 10.73
CA LEU A 143 15.00 0.80 10.40
C LEU A 143 14.44 1.27 9.05
N LYS A 144 14.07 0.33 8.18
CA LYS A 144 13.26 0.62 6.99
C LYS A 144 11.79 0.39 7.33
N LEU A 145 10.99 1.44 7.39
CA LEU A 145 9.56 1.34 7.66
C LEU A 145 8.72 1.18 6.38
N LYS A 146 7.47 0.78 6.56
CA LYS A 146 6.37 0.93 5.62
C LYS A 146 5.27 1.70 6.34
N THR A 147 4.79 2.81 5.78
CA THR A 147 3.52 3.39 6.21
C THR A 147 2.38 2.48 5.74
N VAL A 148 1.47 2.12 6.64
CA VAL A 148 0.32 1.25 6.37
C VAL A 148 -0.93 2.08 6.12
N ARG A 149 -1.25 2.98 7.05
CA ARG A 149 -2.37 3.94 6.96
C ARG A 149 -2.15 5.12 7.92
N PRO A 150 -2.73 6.30 7.67
CA PRO A 150 -2.91 7.31 8.71
C PRO A 150 -3.77 6.76 9.86
N VAL A 151 -3.71 7.45 10.98
CA VAL A 151 -4.68 7.34 12.07
C VAL A 151 -5.37 8.69 12.14
N GLU A 152 -6.66 8.73 11.83
CA GLU A 152 -7.48 9.92 12.07
C GLU A 152 -7.30 10.39 13.52
N PHE A 153 -6.96 11.66 13.68
CA PHE A 153 -6.97 12.30 14.99
C PHE A 153 -8.43 12.45 15.43
N GLU A 154 -8.85 11.64 16.41
CA GLU A 154 -9.85 12.10 17.36
C GLU A 154 -9.28 13.35 18.03
N ILE A 155 -9.86 14.52 17.71
CA ILE A 155 -9.47 15.79 18.31
C ILE A 155 -9.84 15.71 19.78
N ALA A 156 -8.86 15.42 20.63
CA ALA A 156 -9.02 15.27 22.07
C ALA A 156 -9.25 16.63 22.74
N GLU A 157 -10.46 17.18 22.57
CA GLU A 157 -10.96 18.22 23.45
C GLU A 157 -11.03 17.67 24.88
N LYS A 158 -10.27 18.30 25.79
CA LYS A 158 -10.20 17.90 27.19
C LYS A 158 -11.53 18.18 27.90
N HIS A 159 -12.38 17.17 28.04
CA HIS A 159 -13.38 17.14 29.11
C HIS A 159 -13.04 16.06 30.15
N PRO A 160 -12.67 16.43 31.38
CA PRO A 160 -12.31 15.47 32.42
C PRO A 160 -13.55 15.09 33.25
N LEU A 161 -14.26 14.03 32.86
CA LEU A 161 -15.31 13.45 33.68
C LEU A 161 -15.16 11.93 33.83
N SER A 162 -14.52 11.58 34.95
CA SER A 162 -14.85 10.45 35.83
C SER A 162 -15.90 9.44 35.35
N THR A 163 -15.44 8.22 35.04
CA THR A 163 -16.15 7.01 35.46
C THR A 163 -15.17 5.94 35.92
N ARG A 164 -15.32 5.50 37.17
CA ARG A 164 -14.63 4.32 37.71
C ARG A 164 -15.17 3.07 37.00
N ASN A 165 -14.31 2.34 36.30
CA ASN A 165 -14.60 0.94 35.99
C ASN A 165 -14.18 0.07 37.18
N LEU A 166 -15.09 -0.07 38.14
CA LEU A 166 -15.00 -1.10 39.17
C LEU A 166 -15.60 -2.39 38.60
N SER A 167 -14.79 -3.43 38.48
CA SER A 167 -15.24 -4.74 38.02
C SER A 167 -16.09 -5.44 39.08
N GLN A 168 -17.41 -5.56 38.90
CA GLN A 168 -18.18 -6.57 39.63
C GLN A 168 -19.51 -6.97 38.96
N SER A 169 -19.68 -8.29 38.84
CA SER A 169 -20.95 -9.06 38.80
C SER A 169 -22.13 -8.52 37.99
N VAL A 170 -22.52 -9.29 36.97
CA VAL A 170 -23.92 -9.36 36.49
C VAL A 170 -24.73 -10.21 37.49
N PRO A 171 -25.84 -9.70 38.04
CA PRO A 171 -26.90 -10.53 38.58
C PRO A 171 -28.06 -10.67 37.58
N LEU A 172 -28.62 -11.87 37.55
CA LEU A 172 -29.95 -12.18 37.00
C LEU A 172 -31.04 -11.30 37.63
N ILE A 173 -32.07 -10.94 36.85
CA ILE A 173 -33.48 -10.73 37.22
C ILE A 173 -34.24 -10.71 35.88
N ASP A 174 -35.01 -11.75 35.56
CA ASP A 174 -36.39 -12.03 35.98
C ASP A 174 -37.43 -11.09 35.36
N ASN A 175 -38.03 -11.56 34.27
CA ASN A 175 -39.21 -10.96 33.65
C ASN A 175 -40.47 -11.70 34.13
N SER A 176 -41.13 -11.14 35.14
CA SER A 176 -42.51 -11.42 35.53
C SER A 176 -43.14 -10.06 35.88
N THR A 177 -44.39 -9.72 35.55
CA THR A 177 -45.58 -10.51 35.22
C THR A 177 -46.57 -9.62 34.44
N VAL A 178 -47.25 -10.15 33.42
CA VAL A 178 -48.68 -9.86 33.19
C VAL A 178 -49.37 -11.16 32.79
N THR A 179 -50.36 -11.55 33.57
CA THR A 179 -51.19 -12.76 33.41
C THR A 179 -52.19 -12.62 32.27
N THR A 180 -52.56 -13.71 31.59
CA THR A 180 -53.96 -14.18 31.37
C THR A 180 -53.96 -15.52 30.59
N GLU A 181 -54.28 -16.60 31.32
CA GLU A 181 -55.12 -17.75 30.92
C GLU A 181 -54.87 -18.56 29.61
N SER A 182 -54.20 -19.70 29.79
CA SER A 182 -54.58 -21.06 29.34
C SER A 182 -54.98 -21.36 27.87
N GLN A 183 -54.07 -21.99 27.11
CA GLN A 183 -54.24 -23.36 26.57
C GLN A 183 -52.94 -23.93 25.96
N ASP A 184 -52.54 -25.13 26.41
CA ASP A 184 -51.64 -26.04 25.67
C ASP A 184 -52.49 -26.90 24.68
N PRO A 185 -51.91 -27.58 23.66
CA PRO A 185 -50.49 -27.79 23.33
C PRO A 185 -50.15 -27.25 21.90
N SER A 186 -49.13 -27.63 21.13
CA SER A 186 -48.08 -28.67 21.25
C SER A 186 -46.79 -28.36 20.47
N MET A 187 -45.64 -28.62 21.10
CA MET A 187 -44.44 -29.30 20.56
C MET A 187 -44.26 -29.41 19.02
N GLU A 188 -43.37 -28.61 18.44
CA GLU A 188 -42.52 -29.07 17.32
C GLU A 188 -41.14 -28.38 17.34
N SER A 189 -40.09 -29.20 17.38
CA SER A 189 -38.69 -28.76 17.48
C SER A 189 -38.00 -28.81 16.11
N SER A 190 -37.66 -27.65 15.56
CA SER A 190 -36.77 -27.58 14.38
C SER A 190 -36.06 -26.23 14.26
N ASP A 191 -34.99 -26.04 15.03
CA ASP A 191 -33.97 -25.03 14.74
C ASP A 191 -32.96 -25.59 13.72
N PRO A 192 -32.97 -25.16 12.44
CA PRO A 192 -31.87 -25.42 11.53
C PRO A 192 -30.65 -24.55 11.91
N PRO A 193 -29.41 -25.01 11.60
CA PRO A 193 -28.21 -24.31 12.02
C PRO A 193 -28.13 -22.89 11.44
N GLN A 194 -27.70 -21.95 12.27
CA GLN A 194 -27.48 -20.53 11.94
C GLN A 194 -26.43 -20.35 10.84
N VAL A 195 -26.85 -20.51 9.59
CA VAL A 195 -26.11 -20.00 8.42
C VAL A 195 -26.11 -18.49 8.52
N SER A 196 -24.93 -17.91 8.76
CA SER A 196 -24.72 -16.45 8.77
C SER A 196 -25.17 -15.86 7.44
N LYS A 197 -26.35 -15.23 7.43
CA LYS A 197 -26.89 -14.58 6.23
C LYS A 197 -25.95 -13.43 5.83
N PRO A 198 -25.65 -13.25 4.54
CA PRO A 198 -24.89 -12.09 4.09
C PRO A 198 -25.66 -10.80 4.42
N VAL A 199 -24.98 -9.79 4.95
CA VAL A 199 -25.59 -8.50 5.29
C VAL A 199 -26.16 -7.88 4.02
N GLU A 200 -27.47 -7.69 3.97
CA GLU A 200 -28.16 -7.12 2.82
C GLU A 200 -28.28 -5.59 2.93
N TRP A 201 -28.44 -4.91 1.80
CA TRP A 201 -28.79 -3.48 1.75
C TRP A 201 -30.06 -3.13 2.53
N LYS A 202 -30.96 -4.10 2.74
CA LYS A 202 -32.17 -3.95 3.56
C LYS A 202 -31.83 -3.73 5.04
N ASP A 203 -30.79 -4.39 5.55
CA ASP A 203 -30.34 -4.25 6.94
C ASP A 203 -29.82 -2.83 7.20
N PHE A 204 -29.04 -2.29 6.25
CA PHE A 204 -28.61 -0.88 6.29
C PHE A 204 -29.77 0.12 6.23
N GLN A 205 -30.80 -0.16 5.42
CA GLN A 205 -32.01 0.67 5.37
C GLN A 205 -32.80 0.63 6.69
N LEU A 206 -32.90 -0.54 7.33
CA LEU A 206 -33.52 -0.70 8.66
C LEU A 206 -32.75 0.08 9.72
N LEU A 207 -31.42 -0.06 9.76
CA LEU A 207 -30.55 0.70 10.68
C LEU A 207 -30.67 2.22 10.46
N PHE A 208 -30.71 2.69 9.22
CA PHE A 208 -30.86 4.13 8.93
C PHE A 208 -32.24 4.67 9.38
N ARG A 209 -33.31 3.88 9.19
CA ARG A 209 -34.65 4.25 9.69
C ARG A 209 -34.68 4.26 11.22
N GLN A 210 -34.12 3.24 11.87
CA GLN A 210 -34.03 3.13 13.34
C GLN A 210 -33.25 4.31 13.93
N TRP A 211 -32.10 4.66 13.35
CA TRP A 211 -31.29 5.82 13.74
C TRP A 211 -32.06 7.14 13.57
N GLY A 212 -32.76 7.31 12.44
CA GLY A 212 -33.60 8.48 12.20
C GLY A 212 -34.78 8.63 13.18
N PHE A 213 -35.40 7.52 13.61
CA PHE A 213 -36.42 7.53 14.66
C PHE A 213 -35.83 7.85 16.04
N SER A 214 -34.69 7.26 16.39
CA SER A 214 -33.99 7.52 17.66
C SER A 214 -33.59 8.99 17.81
N ILE A 215 -33.00 9.60 16.77
CA ILE A 215 -32.65 11.03 16.78
C ILE A 215 -33.89 11.92 16.98
N ARG A 216 -34.99 11.62 16.27
CA ARG A 216 -36.24 12.38 16.43
C ARG A 216 -36.74 12.30 17.87
N GLY A 217 -36.78 11.10 18.45
CA GLY A 217 -37.17 10.89 19.85
C GLY A 217 -36.34 11.76 20.81
N SER A 218 -35.00 11.62 20.76
CA SER A 218 -34.11 12.41 21.62
C SER A 218 -34.26 13.92 21.42
N ILE A 219 -34.39 14.40 20.18
CA ILE A 219 -34.62 15.83 19.91
C ILE A 219 -35.93 16.30 20.56
N TYR A 220 -37.03 15.53 20.44
CA TYR A 220 -38.31 15.89 21.06
C TYR A 220 -38.23 15.91 22.59
N GLU A 221 -37.52 14.96 23.21
CA GLU A 221 -37.30 14.91 24.66
C GLU A 221 -36.51 16.14 25.14
N PHE A 222 -35.39 16.48 24.50
CA PHE A 222 -34.63 17.71 24.80
C PHE A 222 -35.47 18.98 24.57
N LEU A 223 -36.27 19.05 23.50
CA LEU A 223 -37.12 20.21 23.20
C LEU A 223 -38.23 20.40 24.25
N ALA A 224 -38.82 19.31 24.72
CA ALA A 224 -39.92 19.33 25.69
C ALA A 224 -39.42 19.61 27.12
N GLN A 225 -38.23 19.11 27.48
CA GLN A 225 -37.74 19.16 28.86
C GLN A 225 -36.90 20.41 29.17
N ASP A 226 -36.03 20.86 28.25
CA ASP A 226 -35.10 21.97 28.53
C ASP A 226 -35.56 23.36 28.05
N ILE A 227 -36.60 23.45 27.21
CA ILE A 227 -37.15 24.74 26.75
C ILE A 227 -38.12 25.35 27.78
N THR A 228 -37.57 25.69 28.94
CA THR A 228 -38.20 26.65 29.86
C THR A 228 -37.90 28.07 29.40
N LYS A 229 -38.90 28.98 29.41
CA LYS A 229 -38.77 30.40 28.98
C LYS A 229 -37.59 31.17 29.60
N LYS A 230 -37.08 30.71 30.76
CA LYS A 230 -35.92 31.29 31.47
C LYS A 230 -34.57 30.89 30.86
N ASN A 231 -34.47 29.74 30.19
CA ASN A 231 -33.21 29.20 29.65
C ASN A 231 -33.03 29.42 28.14
N ILE A 232 -34.07 29.90 27.43
CA ILE A 232 -34.05 30.15 25.97
C ILE A 232 -32.88 31.04 25.51
N LYS A 233 -32.44 32.00 26.34
CA LYS A 233 -31.30 32.88 26.04
C LYS A 233 -29.96 32.15 26.06
N ASN A 234 -29.81 31.13 26.90
CA ASN A 234 -28.63 30.28 26.94
C ASN A 234 -28.67 29.26 25.80
N LEU A 235 -29.83 28.68 25.52
CA LEU A 235 -30.04 27.81 24.36
C LEU A 235 -29.72 28.52 23.04
N LEU A 236 -30.16 29.78 22.86
CA LEU A 236 -29.87 30.56 21.66
C LEU A 236 -28.36 30.85 21.51
N ARG A 237 -27.66 31.16 22.61
CA ARG A 237 -26.20 31.34 22.60
C ARG A 237 -25.48 30.04 22.25
N PHE A 238 -25.91 28.92 22.83
CA PHE A 238 -25.39 27.59 22.48
C PHE A 238 -25.64 27.25 21.00
N LEU A 239 -26.83 27.53 20.47
CA LEU A 239 -27.19 27.29 19.07
C LEU A 239 -26.33 28.13 18.11
N ILE A 240 -26.03 29.39 18.45
CA ILE A 240 -25.11 30.24 17.68
C ILE A 240 -23.68 29.67 17.70
N LEU A 241 -23.18 29.21 18.85
CA LEU A 241 -21.85 28.59 18.94
C LEU A 241 -21.80 27.25 18.19
N LEU A 242 -22.86 26.44 18.29
CA LEU A 242 -23.02 25.18 17.56
C LEU A 242 -23.08 25.40 16.05
N SER A 243 -23.80 26.42 15.56
CA SER A 243 -23.89 26.72 14.13
C SER A 243 -22.57 27.26 13.57
N VAL A 244 -21.83 28.08 14.32
CA VAL A 244 -20.48 28.52 13.96
C VAL A 244 -19.49 27.35 13.93
N SER A 245 -19.52 26.46 14.93
CA SER A 245 -18.69 25.26 14.97
C SER A 245 -19.00 24.32 13.81
N LEU A 246 -20.29 24.04 13.56
CA LEU A 246 -20.76 23.21 12.45
C LEU A 246 -20.37 23.81 11.09
N LEU A 247 -20.52 25.12 10.90
CA LEU A 247 -20.12 25.79 9.67
C LEU A 247 -18.60 25.71 9.44
N SER A 248 -17.80 25.89 10.49
CA SER A 248 -16.34 25.72 10.44
C SER A 248 -15.95 24.28 10.06
N ALA A 249 -16.59 23.28 10.68
CA ALA A 249 -16.39 21.87 10.38
C ALA A 249 -16.79 21.52 8.93
N VAL A 250 -17.92 22.05 8.44
CA VAL A 250 -18.37 21.89 7.04
C VAL A 250 -17.38 22.51 6.06
N LEU A 251 -16.88 23.73 6.32
CA LEU A 251 -15.89 24.39 5.46
C LEU A 251 -14.55 23.64 5.42
N MET A 252 -14.08 23.12 6.56
CA MET A 252 -12.88 22.28 6.61
C MET A 252 -13.08 20.94 5.88
N THR A 253 -14.24 20.30 6.06
CA THR A 253 -14.60 19.07 5.35
C THR A 253 -14.68 19.31 3.84
N LEU A 254 -15.25 20.45 3.41
CA LEU A 254 -15.32 20.82 1.99
C LEU A 254 -13.93 21.11 1.39
N LYS A 255 -13.03 21.74 2.15
CA LYS A 255 -11.63 21.91 1.73
C LYS A 255 -10.93 20.56 1.58
N PHE A 256 -11.11 19.65 2.55
CA PHE A 256 -10.52 18.31 2.50
C PHE A 256 -11.09 17.49 1.33
N ILE A 257 -12.42 17.47 1.14
CA ILE A 257 -13.06 16.74 0.05
C ILE A 257 -12.68 17.32 -1.32
N GLY A 258 -12.46 18.63 -1.44
CA GLY A 258 -11.95 19.24 -2.67
C GLY A 258 -10.54 18.75 -3.03
N ILE A 259 -9.61 18.78 -2.07
CA ILE A 259 -8.23 18.30 -2.26
C ILE A 259 -8.22 16.79 -2.55
N PHE A 260 -9.04 16.01 -1.84
CA PHE A 260 -9.23 14.59 -2.08
C PHE A 260 -9.81 14.32 -3.47
N THR A 261 -10.87 15.03 -3.88
CA THR A 261 -11.53 14.85 -5.18
C THR A 261 -10.60 15.16 -6.34
N ILE A 262 -9.77 16.20 -6.24
CA ILE A 262 -8.75 16.51 -7.24
C ILE A 262 -7.75 15.36 -7.36
N ARG A 263 -7.19 14.87 -6.25
CA ARG A 263 -6.25 13.74 -6.24
C ARG A 263 -6.89 12.44 -6.76
N PHE A 264 -8.12 12.18 -6.35
CA PHE A 264 -8.92 11.04 -6.82
C PHE A 264 -9.19 11.13 -8.31
N MET A 265 -9.53 12.30 -8.85
CA MET A 265 -9.75 12.50 -10.28
C MET A 265 -8.47 12.33 -11.10
N PHE A 266 -7.32 12.77 -10.60
CA PHE A 266 -6.02 12.49 -11.22
C PHE A 266 -5.68 11.00 -11.25
N GLU A 267 -5.87 10.29 -10.14
CA GLU A 267 -5.58 8.85 -10.07
C GLU A 267 -6.61 8.03 -10.87
N LEU A 268 -7.88 8.45 -10.90
CA LEU A 268 -8.93 7.87 -11.73
C LEU A 268 -8.68 8.12 -13.22
N SER A 269 -8.15 9.29 -13.60
CA SER A 269 -7.70 9.56 -14.97
C SER A 269 -6.56 8.64 -15.39
N ARG A 270 -5.55 8.44 -14.52
CA ARG A 270 -4.47 7.46 -14.74
C ARG A 270 -5.03 6.04 -14.86
N LEU A 271 -5.95 5.65 -13.99
CA LEU A 271 -6.64 4.36 -14.03
C LEU A 271 -7.39 4.19 -15.36
N THR A 272 -8.16 5.18 -15.80
CA THR A 272 -8.87 5.15 -17.08
C THR A 272 -7.90 5.02 -18.26
N HIS A 273 -6.76 5.72 -18.26
CA HIS A 273 -5.76 5.59 -19.32
C HIS A 273 -5.15 4.18 -19.42
N VAL A 274 -5.01 3.47 -18.29
CA VAL A 274 -4.52 2.08 -18.25
C VAL A 274 -5.65 1.06 -18.54
N LEU A 275 -6.86 1.35 -18.07
CA LEU A 275 -8.02 0.47 -18.16
C LEU A 275 -8.64 0.46 -19.56
N THR A 276 -8.80 1.61 -20.21
CA THR A 276 -9.40 1.73 -21.55
C THR A 276 -8.76 0.79 -22.59
N PRO A 277 -7.43 0.79 -22.83
CA PRO A 277 -6.82 -0.12 -23.81
C PRO A 277 -6.93 -1.60 -23.38
N THR A 278 -7.04 -1.87 -22.08
CA THR A 278 -7.23 -3.23 -21.55
C THR A 278 -8.65 -3.72 -21.84
N VAL A 279 -9.67 -2.89 -21.59
CA VAL A 279 -11.08 -3.18 -21.88
C VAL A 279 -11.32 -3.32 -23.38
N LEU A 280 -10.74 -2.44 -24.21
CA LEU A 280 -10.84 -2.55 -25.68
C LEU A 280 -10.27 -3.89 -26.19
N LYS A 281 -9.11 -4.33 -25.69
CA LYS A 281 -8.55 -5.65 -26.03
C LYS A 281 -9.43 -6.81 -25.58
N ILE A 282 -10.10 -6.70 -24.42
CA ILE A 282 -11.05 -7.71 -23.96
C ILE A 282 -12.27 -7.77 -24.89
N ILE A 283 -12.83 -6.61 -25.28
CA ILE A 283 -13.93 -6.52 -26.25
C ILE A 283 -13.53 -7.13 -27.61
N ASP A 284 -12.32 -6.87 -28.10
CA ASP A 284 -11.80 -7.47 -29.34
C ASP A 284 -11.68 -8.99 -29.25
N VAL A 285 -11.30 -9.53 -28.08
CA VAL A 285 -11.26 -10.99 -27.84
C VAL A 285 -12.68 -11.56 -27.87
N PHE A 286 -13.66 -10.94 -27.21
CA PHE A 286 -15.06 -11.38 -27.30
C PHE A 286 -15.60 -11.31 -28.73
N ASN A 287 -15.35 -10.21 -29.46
CA ASN A 287 -15.74 -10.08 -30.87
C ASN A 287 -15.12 -11.17 -31.76
N LYS A 288 -13.86 -11.56 -31.51
CA LYS A 288 -13.19 -12.66 -32.23
C LYS A 288 -13.74 -14.03 -31.84
N ILE A 289 -14.07 -14.26 -30.58
CA ILE A 289 -14.72 -15.51 -30.13
C ILE A 289 -16.08 -15.66 -30.80
N ILE A 290 -16.91 -14.61 -30.76
CA ILE A 290 -18.25 -14.58 -31.35
C ILE A 290 -18.18 -14.73 -32.88
N GLY A 291 -17.31 -13.95 -33.55
CA GLY A 291 -17.10 -14.06 -34.99
C GLY A 291 -16.56 -15.41 -35.43
N GLY A 292 -15.59 -15.97 -34.69
CA GLY A 292 -15.07 -17.31 -34.92
C GLY A 292 -16.13 -18.39 -34.74
N PHE A 293 -16.99 -18.26 -33.73
CA PHE A 293 -18.13 -19.15 -33.50
C PHE A 293 -19.15 -19.09 -34.64
N TYR A 294 -19.50 -17.90 -35.15
CA TYR A 294 -20.35 -17.76 -36.33
C TYR A 294 -19.73 -18.37 -37.60
N ILE A 295 -18.41 -18.22 -37.80
CA ILE A 295 -17.71 -18.87 -38.93
C ILE A 295 -17.73 -20.40 -38.79
N LEU A 296 -17.55 -20.93 -37.57
CA LEU A 296 -17.65 -22.36 -37.27
C LEU A 296 -19.05 -22.89 -37.58
N LEU A 297 -20.09 -22.18 -37.12
CA LEU A 297 -21.49 -22.49 -37.41
C LEU A 297 -21.79 -22.45 -38.92
N ALA A 298 -21.28 -21.43 -39.63
CA ALA A 298 -21.44 -21.30 -41.07
C ALA A 298 -20.70 -22.39 -41.86
N MET A 299 -19.51 -22.81 -41.42
CA MET A 299 -18.80 -23.96 -42.00
C MET A 299 -19.56 -25.26 -41.78
N ILE A 300 -20.03 -25.53 -40.55
CA ILE A 300 -20.84 -26.72 -40.22
C ILE A 300 -22.13 -26.72 -41.05
N TRP A 301 -22.83 -25.59 -41.16
CA TRP A 301 -24.05 -25.48 -41.96
C TRP A 301 -23.77 -25.68 -43.45
N LYS A 302 -22.70 -25.07 -43.98
CA LYS A 302 -22.27 -25.30 -45.37
C LYS A 302 -21.97 -26.78 -45.62
N ASP A 303 -21.29 -27.46 -44.71
CA ASP A 303 -20.90 -28.85 -44.93
C ASP A 303 -22.06 -29.85 -44.73
N ALA A 304 -22.87 -29.65 -43.68
CA ALA A 304 -24.01 -30.50 -43.35
C ALA A 304 -25.23 -30.30 -44.26
N VAL A 305 -25.45 -29.07 -44.78
CA VAL A 305 -26.66 -28.72 -45.55
C VAL A 305 -26.35 -28.45 -47.03
N VAL A 306 -25.29 -27.70 -47.35
CA VAL A 306 -25.03 -27.24 -48.74
C VAL A 306 -24.15 -28.20 -49.55
N ASN A 307 -23.12 -28.79 -48.93
CA ASN A 307 -22.17 -29.70 -49.59
C ASN A 307 -22.61 -31.17 -49.61
N ARG A 308 -23.78 -31.50 -49.05
CA ARG A 308 -24.29 -32.88 -48.95
C ARG A 308 -24.51 -33.49 -50.35
N GLY A 309 -23.47 -34.14 -50.88
CA GLY A 309 -23.45 -34.76 -52.21
C GLY A 309 -22.56 -34.11 -53.28
N ARG A 310 -21.72 -33.11 -52.97
CA ARG A 310 -20.78 -32.52 -53.97
C ARG A 310 -19.31 -32.94 -53.71
N PRO A 311 -18.57 -33.45 -54.72
CA PRO A 311 -17.16 -33.80 -54.56
C PRO A 311 -16.28 -32.55 -54.46
N GLN A 312 -15.33 -32.56 -53.53
CA GLN A 312 -14.46 -31.42 -53.22
C GLN A 312 -13.32 -31.28 -54.27
N PRO A 313 -13.06 -30.07 -54.82
CA PRO A 313 -12.03 -29.89 -55.84
C PRO A 313 -10.61 -29.97 -55.24
N ARG A 314 -9.85 -30.96 -55.71
CA ARG A 314 -8.50 -31.33 -55.24
C ARG A 314 -7.40 -30.38 -55.77
N ASN A 315 -7.30 -29.13 -55.29
CA ASN A 315 -6.30 -28.15 -55.81
C ASN A 315 -5.87 -27.01 -54.84
N GLU A 316 -5.52 -27.27 -53.57
CA GLU A 316 -5.01 -26.20 -52.66
C GLU A 316 -3.47 -26.13 -52.49
N LEU A 317 -2.71 -27.11 -52.97
CA LEU A 317 -1.25 -27.17 -52.80
C LEU A 317 -0.43 -26.09 -53.55
N ARG A 318 -1.07 -25.26 -54.38
CA ARG A 318 -0.37 -24.30 -55.27
C ARG A 318 -0.03 -22.96 -54.62
N TYR A 319 -0.73 -22.57 -53.55
CA TYR A 319 -0.66 -21.22 -52.99
C TYR A 319 0.44 -21.02 -51.93
N LEU A 320 0.93 -22.10 -51.31
CA LEU A 320 1.95 -22.06 -50.25
C LEU A 320 3.40 -21.86 -50.74
N ARG A 321 3.65 -21.78 -52.06
CA ARG A 321 5.01 -21.77 -52.63
C ARG A 321 5.58 -20.39 -52.96
N TYR A 322 4.77 -19.33 -52.94
CA TYR A 322 5.15 -18.04 -53.56
C TYR A 322 5.84 -17.03 -52.64
N ASN A 323 6.01 -17.31 -51.34
CA ASN A 323 6.52 -16.33 -50.36
C ASN A 323 7.87 -16.72 -49.74
N ARG A 324 8.89 -16.98 -50.57
CA ARG A 324 10.30 -16.98 -50.13
C ARG A 324 11.02 -15.77 -50.73
N PRO A 325 11.57 -14.84 -49.93
CA PRO A 325 12.41 -13.76 -50.46
C PRO A 325 13.70 -14.34 -51.02
N MET A 326 13.97 -14.10 -52.31
CA MET A 326 15.26 -14.42 -52.91
C MET A 326 16.31 -13.41 -52.42
N TYR A 327 17.28 -13.89 -51.62
CA TYR A 327 18.49 -13.11 -51.36
C TYR A 327 19.36 -13.11 -52.62
N LYS A 328 19.46 -11.95 -53.26
CA LYS A 328 20.35 -11.70 -54.40
C LYS A 328 21.78 -11.69 -53.89
N SER A 329 22.55 -12.75 -54.14
CA SER A 329 23.95 -12.84 -53.73
C SER A 329 24.79 -11.76 -54.44
N VAL A 330 25.49 -10.95 -53.65
CA VAL A 330 26.43 -9.94 -54.16
C VAL A 330 27.73 -10.65 -54.49
N THR A 331 28.04 -10.79 -55.79
CA THR A 331 29.35 -11.24 -56.26
C THR A 331 30.32 -10.07 -56.23
N TYR A 332 31.33 -10.14 -55.36
CA TYR A 332 32.43 -9.18 -55.36
C TYR A 332 33.35 -9.47 -56.53
N ASN A 333 33.42 -8.51 -57.47
CA ASN A 333 34.33 -8.60 -58.61
C ASN A 333 35.71 -8.08 -58.17
N ILE A 334 36.62 -8.99 -57.82
CA ILE A 334 38.00 -8.65 -57.47
C ILE A 334 38.76 -8.37 -58.77
N GLY A 335 39.16 -7.11 -58.95
CA GLY A 335 39.87 -6.67 -60.14
C GLY A 335 41.25 -7.32 -60.29
N GLY A 336 41.53 -7.80 -61.49
CA GLY A 336 42.86 -8.22 -61.94
C GLY A 336 43.19 -7.52 -63.25
N GLU A 337 43.76 -6.32 -63.15
CA GLU A 337 44.15 -5.49 -64.30
C GLU A 337 45.52 -5.93 -64.83
N GLY A 338 45.62 -6.35 -66.11
CA GLY A 338 46.87 -6.93 -66.61
C GLY A 338 46.95 -7.15 -68.12
N ARG A 339 47.33 -6.08 -68.86
CA ARG A 339 48.08 -6.04 -70.14
C ARG A 339 47.79 -7.14 -71.19
N ARG A 340 47.11 -6.83 -72.31
CA ARG A 340 47.64 -6.19 -73.56
C ARG A 340 48.71 -7.00 -74.32
N ASN A 341 48.51 -7.03 -75.65
CA ASN A 341 49.34 -7.57 -76.74
C ASN A 341 49.08 -9.04 -77.07
N ALA A 342 49.09 -9.48 -78.33
CA ALA A 342 48.93 -8.83 -79.65
C ALA A 342 48.74 -9.96 -80.70
N ASP A 343 48.17 -9.64 -81.86
CA ASP A 343 48.35 -10.24 -83.22
C ASP A 343 48.68 -11.76 -83.33
N ASP A 344 48.07 -12.59 -84.18
CA ASP A 344 47.74 -12.35 -85.60
C ASP A 344 47.06 -13.60 -86.24
N HIS A 345 46.57 -13.43 -87.48
CA HIS A 345 46.26 -14.41 -88.54
C HIS A 345 45.37 -15.66 -88.32
N ASP A 346 44.24 -15.65 -89.03
CA ASP A 346 43.85 -16.59 -90.10
C ASP A 346 44.46 -18.01 -90.17
N ASN A 347 43.63 -19.03 -90.38
CA ASN A 347 43.46 -19.55 -91.74
C ASN A 347 42.17 -20.38 -91.94
N TRP A 348 41.70 -20.44 -93.19
CA TRP A 348 40.76 -21.44 -93.69
C TRP A 348 41.51 -22.69 -94.14
N HIS A 349 40.95 -23.88 -93.87
CA HIS A 349 40.78 -24.96 -94.86
C HIS A 349 39.90 -26.10 -94.34
#